data_AF-A0A7H1RK66-F1
#
_entry.id   AF-A0A7H1RK66-F1
#
_cell.length_a   1.000
_cell.length_b   1.000
_cell.length_c   1.000
_cell.angle_alpha   90.00
_cell.angle_beta   90.00
_cell.angle_gamma   90.00
#
_symmetry.space_group_name_H-M   'P 1'
#
loop_
_entity.id
_entity.type
_entity.pdbx_description
1 polymer ?
#
loop_
_entity_poly.entity_id
_entity_poly.type
_entity_poly.pdbx_seq_one_letter_code
_entity_poly.pdbx_strand_id
1 'polypeptide(L)'
;MKRFASVPARRAAVRARWQALPRPARIGAIAGVAVVLLGLLAGLAYRDALGRWLWPDPRYDALRQRAEVALQAGRLTDADGDGARELFEAALALQPDQLEARDGLARVAQAALERAEASASAGDAVQAHVALQLARELQAPKAQVDALSASLQATQAQAVGIDALMARAQAAQAAGHLDDGPDAALPLYQQVLQAQPRSQAALEGREDALEDLLKPTAGMLAREELLPAAELLHRAESFDPGHAALPPLHAGLARALEARGQRIRQLLARGRLEAAAQACGELRQLQAGALPEACAAPLGDALLRATVIAPTARAMRLLALADAAGVDAARLQEAQRQRRQAQGSGPSYGTASTGPQQRARVARLLEQMERARARGDWLTPPGDSAWDRLREARALAPRDPRVLRASAALLGAARDCNRQALRDNSLGRALVCLDAWRQLAPSDDGVATARRRLAQRWIAVGSERLEAGRTAEARRALEQARNLDPDTPGLGEFAERLERLR
;
A
#
# COMPACT_ATOMS: atom_id res chain seq x y z
N MET A 1 66.60 92.91 -24.38
CA MET A 1 66.10 92.31 -25.64
C MET A 1 64.73 91.69 -25.31
N LYS A 2 63.57 91.96 -25.90
CA LYS A 2 63.07 92.74 -27.04
C LYS A 2 61.87 93.56 -26.51
N ARG A 3 61.80 94.86 -26.84
CA ARG A 3 60.80 95.81 -26.31
C ARG A 3 59.44 95.62 -26.98
N PHE A 4 58.38 95.60 -26.17
CA PHE A 4 56.99 95.79 -26.60
C PHE A 4 56.85 97.16 -27.27
N ALA A 5 56.73 97.17 -28.59
CA ALA A 5 56.29 98.33 -29.36
C ALA A 5 55.11 97.89 -30.24
N SER A 6 54.16 98.80 -30.45
CA SER A 6 53.04 98.75 -31.43
C SER A 6 51.66 98.26 -30.98
N VAL A 7 51.07 98.88 -29.96
CA VAL A 7 49.59 98.96 -29.84
C VAL A 7 48.99 100.24 -30.47
N PRO A 8 49.62 101.45 -30.42
CA PRO A 8 48.99 102.64 -30.99
C PRO A 8 49.00 102.69 -32.53
N ALA A 9 49.97 102.06 -33.21
CA ALA A 9 50.09 102.09 -34.66
C ALA A 9 48.99 101.30 -35.41
N ARG A 10 48.51 100.19 -34.83
CA ARG A 10 47.43 99.38 -35.44
C ARG A 10 46.06 100.08 -35.37
N ARG A 11 45.80 100.88 -34.33
CA ARG A 11 44.53 101.61 -34.18
C ARG A 11 44.40 102.78 -35.15
N ALA A 12 45.51 103.44 -35.52
CA ALA A 12 45.53 104.52 -36.51
C ALA A 12 45.30 104.02 -37.95
N ALA A 13 45.93 102.90 -38.33
CA ALA A 13 45.79 102.32 -39.67
C ALA A 13 44.37 101.79 -39.96
N VAL A 14 43.68 101.25 -38.94
CA VAL A 14 42.30 100.78 -39.08
C VAL A 14 41.31 101.95 -39.20
N ARG A 15 41.56 103.06 -38.49
CA ARG A 15 40.73 104.28 -38.55
C ARG A 15 40.82 104.95 -39.93
N ALA A 16 42.01 105.01 -40.53
CA ALA A 16 42.22 105.55 -41.88
C ALA A 16 41.50 104.71 -42.95
N ARG A 17 41.55 103.37 -42.85
CA ARG A 17 40.82 102.46 -43.75
C ARG A 17 39.30 102.60 -43.61
N TRP A 18 38.77 102.77 -42.40
CA TRP A 18 37.33 103.00 -42.18
C TRP A 18 36.82 104.34 -42.73
N GLN A 19 37.66 105.38 -42.72
CA GLN A 19 37.30 106.70 -43.27
C GLN A 19 37.39 106.77 -44.81
N ALA A 20 37.99 105.78 -45.47
CA ALA A 20 38.09 105.69 -46.93
C ALA A 20 36.92 104.93 -47.60
N LEU A 21 36.06 104.23 -46.86
CA LEU A 21 34.91 103.51 -47.45
C LEU A 21 33.74 104.45 -47.79
N PRO A 22 33.00 104.23 -48.88
CA PRO A 22 31.80 105.01 -49.21
C PRO A 22 30.71 104.87 -48.13
N ARG A 23 29.93 105.94 -47.88
CA ARG A 23 28.90 106.01 -46.82
C ARG A 23 27.96 104.77 -46.72
N PRO A 24 27.43 104.17 -47.80
CA PRO A 24 26.54 103.01 -47.68
C PRO A 24 27.23 101.76 -47.12
N ALA A 25 28.51 101.54 -47.43
CA ALA A 25 29.25 100.37 -46.95
C ALA A 25 29.55 100.42 -45.45
N ARG A 26 29.73 101.63 -44.88
CA ARG A 26 29.89 101.80 -43.43
C ARG A 26 28.57 101.54 -42.68
N ILE A 27 27.45 101.97 -43.24
CA ILE A 27 26.12 101.71 -42.68
C ILE A 27 25.84 100.21 -42.71
N GLY A 28 26.16 99.51 -43.81
CA GLY A 28 26.03 98.05 -43.89
C GLY A 28 26.88 97.29 -42.87
N ALA A 29 28.14 97.71 -42.65
CA ALA A 29 29.02 97.10 -41.66
C ALA A 29 28.53 97.34 -40.21
N ILE A 30 28.05 98.55 -39.90
CA ILE A 30 27.50 98.86 -38.57
C ILE A 30 26.17 98.13 -38.36
N ALA A 31 25.30 98.06 -39.37
CA ALA A 31 24.06 97.30 -39.30
C ALA A 31 24.33 95.80 -39.12
N GLY A 32 25.32 95.24 -39.81
CA GLY A 32 25.74 93.85 -39.63
C GLY A 32 26.25 93.57 -38.21
N VAL A 33 27.12 94.43 -37.68
CA VAL A 33 27.62 94.31 -36.29
C VAL A 33 26.48 94.50 -35.29
N ALA A 34 25.55 95.43 -35.55
CA ALA A 34 24.38 95.64 -34.69
C ALA A 34 23.43 94.44 -34.69
N VAL A 35 23.17 93.82 -35.85
CA VAL A 35 22.36 92.58 -35.95
C VAL A 35 23.03 91.42 -35.22
N VAL A 36 24.35 91.26 -35.36
CA VAL A 36 25.10 90.23 -34.63
C VAL A 36 25.05 90.49 -33.12
N LEU A 37 25.22 91.73 -32.67
CA LEU A 37 25.08 92.11 -31.27
C LEU A 37 23.65 91.92 -30.75
N LEU A 38 22.63 92.23 -31.55
CA LEU A 38 21.22 92.01 -31.22
C LEU A 38 20.90 90.52 -31.14
N GLY A 39 21.44 89.69 -32.03
CA GLY A 39 21.31 88.24 -31.99
C GLY A 39 22.02 87.63 -30.77
N LEU A 40 23.20 88.15 -30.41
CA LEU A 40 23.91 87.77 -29.18
C LEU A 40 23.15 88.19 -27.92
N LEU A 41 22.60 89.40 -27.89
CA LEU A 41 21.79 89.91 -26.79
C LEU A 41 20.46 89.16 -26.67
N ALA A 42 19.79 88.85 -27.78
CA ALA A 42 18.58 88.04 -27.79
C ALA A 42 18.86 86.61 -27.33
N GLY A 43 19.96 86.00 -27.78
CA GLY A 43 20.42 84.68 -27.32
C GLY A 43 20.78 84.64 -25.83
N LEU A 44 21.33 85.74 -25.28
CA LEU A 44 21.61 85.88 -23.85
C LEU A 44 20.34 86.15 -23.03
N ALA A 45 19.41 86.97 -23.54
CA ALA A 45 18.17 87.33 -22.86
C ALA A 45 17.15 86.18 -22.85
N TYR A 46 17.12 85.36 -23.90
CA TYR A 46 16.24 84.19 -24.00
C TYR A 46 16.93 82.86 -23.64
N ARG A 47 18.16 82.92 -23.09
CA ARG A 47 18.95 81.74 -22.72
C ARG A 47 18.19 80.77 -21.80
N ASP A 48 17.46 81.30 -20.81
CA ASP A 48 16.68 80.47 -19.87
C ASP A 48 15.39 79.94 -20.48
N ALA A 49 14.81 80.62 -21.48
CA ALA A 49 13.62 80.16 -22.18
C ALA A 49 13.96 79.05 -23.20
N LEU A 50 15.07 79.21 -23.94
CA LEU A 50 15.55 78.23 -24.91
C LEU A 50 16.16 76.99 -24.23
N GLY A 51 16.83 77.15 -23.08
CA GLY A 51 17.40 76.03 -22.32
C GLY A 51 16.34 75.08 -21.76
N ARG A 52 15.21 75.62 -21.28
CA ARG A 52 14.07 74.83 -20.77
C ARG A 52 13.24 74.16 -21.88
N TRP A 53 13.35 74.64 -23.12
CA TRP A 53 12.66 74.06 -24.27
C TRP A 53 13.44 72.89 -24.89
N LEU A 54 14.78 72.88 -24.74
CA LEU A 54 15.65 71.89 -25.40
C LEU A 54 16.27 70.83 -24.47
N TRP A 55 16.32 71.05 -23.15
CA TRP A 55 16.81 70.06 -22.17
C TRP A 55 15.79 69.81 -21.05
N PRO A 56 15.40 68.54 -20.79
CA PRO A 56 14.59 68.16 -19.64
C PRO A 56 15.26 68.56 -18.32
N ASP A 57 14.48 68.78 -17.26
CA ASP A 57 15.01 69.06 -15.92
C ASP A 57 15.89 67.89 -15.43
N PRO A 58 17.19 68.09 -15.12
CA PRO A 58 18.10 67.01 -14.71
C PRO A 58 17.65 66.28 -13.44
N ARG A 59 16.74 66.88 -12.65
CA ARG A 59 16.15 66.24 -11.47
C ARG A 59 15.16 65.15 -11.85
N TYR A 60 14.39 65.32 -12.93
CA TYR A 60 13.49 64.30 -13.45
C TYR A 60 14.28 63.06 -13.88
N ASP A 61 15.33 63.25 -14.68
CA ASP A 61 16.17 62.15 -15.15
C ASP A 61 16.86 61.40 -14.01
N ALA A 62 17.34 62.13 -12.99
CA ALA A 62 17.94 61.53 -11.80
C ALA A 62 16.92 60.67 -11.01
N LEU A 63 15.69 61.16 -10.81
CA LEU A 63 14.64 60.40 -10.13
C LEU A 63 14.24 59.16 -10.94
N ARG A 64 14.00 59.31 -12.24
CA ARG A 64 13.65 58.22 -13.15
C ARG A 64 14.73 57.13 -13.17
N GLN A 65 16.01 57.51 -13.20
CA GLN A 65 17.11 56.55 -13.20
C GLN A 65 17.23 55.80 -11.86
N ARG A 66 17.01 56.49 -10.73
CA ARG A 66 16.95 55.84 -9.41
C ARG A 66 15.75 54.89 -9.30
N ALA A 67 14.60 55.29 -9.83
CA ALA A 67 13.40 54.45 -9.86
C ALA A 67 13.65 53.15 -10.63
N GLU A 68 14.33 53.23 -11.78
CA GLU A 68 14.70 52.06 -12.58
C GLU A 68 15.64 51.11 -11.81
N VAL A 69 16.61 51.66 -11.08
CA VAL A 69 17.51 50.88 -10.22
C VAL A 69 16.74 50.22 -9.08
N ALA A 70 15.79 50.93 -8.45
CA ALA A 70 14.93 50.38 -7.41
C ALA A 70 14.05 49.24 -7.95
N LEU A 71 13.47 49.40 -9.14
CA LEU A 71 12.68 48.38 -9.82
C LEU A 71 13.52 47.12 -10.11
N GLN A 72 14.73 47.29 -10.67
CA GLN A 72 15.66 46.18 -10.94
C GLN A 72 16.12 45.48 -9.66
N ALA A 73 16.22 46.21 -8.55
CA ALA A 73 16.52 45.65 -7.23
C ALA A 73 15.29 44.97 -6.57
N GLY A 74 14.12 45.00 -7.20
CA GLY A 74 12.87 44.50 -6.64
C GLY A 74 12.29 45.35 -5.50
N ARG A 75 12.78 46.58 -5.28
CA ARG A 75 12.20 47.52 -4.31
C ARG A 75 11.04 48.25 -4.96
N LEU A 76 9.89 47.58 -5.06
CA LEU A 76 8.71 48.10 -5.75
C LEU A 76 8.05 49.27 -5.03
N THR A 77 8.01 49.22 -3.70
CA THR A 77 7.52 50.28 -2.82
C THR A 77 8.38 50.30 -1.57
N ASP A 78 8.57 51.48 -0.98
CA ASP A 78 9.30 51.67 0.27
C ASP A 78 8.66 52.83 1.06
N ALA A 79 8.54 52.66 2.37
CA ALA A 79 7.97 53.67 3.26
C ALA A 79 8.87 54.91 3.35
N ASP A 80 10.18 54.75 3.15
CA ASP A 80 11.17 55.83 3.16
C ASP A 80 11.15 56.67 1.87
N GLY A 81 10.34 56.28 0.86
CA GLY A 81 10.20 56.99 -0.41
C GLY A 81 11.26 56.62 -1.47
N ASP A 82 12.17 55.71 -1.16
CA ASP A 82 13.21 55.21 -2.07
C ASP A 82 12.76 54.01 -2.94
N GLY A 83 11.46 53.67 -2.89
CA GLY A 83 10.87 52.63 -3.71
C GLY A 83 10.64 53.07 -5.16
N ALA A 84 10.57 52.10 -6.07
CA ALA A 84 10.39 52.36 -7.50
C ALA A 84 9.10 53.15 -7.78
N ARG A 85 8.00 52.79 -7.11
CA ARG A 85 6.73 53.52 -7.20
C ARG A 85 6.90 54.98 -6.81
N GLU A 86 7.42 55.24 -5.61
CA GLU A 86 7.52 56.58 -5.04
C GLU A 86 8.47 57.45 -5.88
N LEU A 87 9.57 56.90 -6.40
CA LEU A 87 10.51 57.62 -7.25
C LEU A 87 9.93 57.95 -8.64
N PHE A 88 9.15 57.05 -9.26
CA PHE A 88 8.44 57.36 -10.51
C PHE A 88 7.29 58.35 -10.31
N GLU A 89 6.53 58.25 -9.21
CA GLU A 89 5.51 59.23 -8.83
C GLU A 89 6.13 60.62 -8.58
N ALA A 90 7.26 60.69 -7.88
CA ALA A 90 8.01 61.93 -7.68
C ALA A 90 8.51 62.53 -9.00
N ALA A 91 8.94 61.68 -9.96
CA ALA A 91 9.31 62.14 -11.30
C ALA A 91 8.09 62.71 -12.06
N LEU A 92 6.93 62.06 -11.98
CA LEU A 92 5.67 62.55 -12.59
C LEU A 92 5.15 63.83 -11.93
N ALA A 93 5.39 64.03 -10.63
CA ALA A 93 5.04 65.26 -9.94
C ALA A 93 5.85 66.47 -10.47
N LEU A 94 7.08 66.24 -10.97
CA LEU A 94 7.87 67.28 -11.64
C LEU A 94 7.39 67.53 -13.07
N GLN A 95 7.08 66.47 -13.82
CA GLN A 95 6.68 66.54 -15.24
C GLN A 95 5.54 65.54 -15.54
N PRO A 96 4.26 65.97 -15.46
CA PRO A 96 3.10 65.07 -15.57
C PRO A 96 2.82 64.52 -16.98
N ASP A 97 3.40 65.15 -18.01
CA ASP A 97 3.23 64.87 -19.43
C ASP A 97 4.21 63.82 -19.98
N GLN A 98 5.19 63.38 -19.16
CA GLN A 98 6.19 62.40 -19.59
C GLN A 98 5.64 60.97 -19.60
N LEU A 99 5.72 60.31 -20.76
CA LEU A 99 5.23 58.93 -20.94
C LEU A 99 6.16 57.91 -20.28
N GLU A 100 7.47 58.16 -20.23
CA GLU A 100 8.46 57.21 -19.75
C GLU A 100 8.31 56.88 -18.25
N ALA A 101 7.96 57.88 -17.43
CA ALA A 101 7.71 57.64 -16.01
C ALA A 101 6.36 56.93 -15.78
N ARG A 102 5.36 57.15 -16.66
CA ARG A 102 4.10 56.38 -16.65
C ARG A 102 4.33 54.92 -17.05
N ASP A 103 5.13 54.69 -18.09
CA ASP A 103 5.57 53.34 -18.48
C ASP A 103 6.38 52.68 -17.36
N GLY A 104 7.20 53.46 -16.65
CA GLY A 104 7.89 53.04 -15.44
C GLY A 104 6.94 52.51 -14.37
N LEU A 105 5.90 53.27 -14.01
CA LEU A 105 4.86 52.82 -13.09
C LEU A 105 4.12 51.58 -13.60
N ALA A 106 3.84 51.49 -14.90
CA ALA A 106 3.23 50.30 -15.48
C ALA A 106 4.14 49.05 -15.33
N ARG A 107 5.47 49.21 -15.46
CA ARG A 107 6.42 48.13 -15.18
C ARG A 107 6.47 47.77 -13.69
N VAL A 108 6.38 48.75 -12.78
CA VAL A 108 6.27 48.48 -11.34
C VAL A 108 4.99 47.70 -11.04
N ALA A 109 3.86 48.06 -11.67
CA ALA A 109 2.59 47.36 -11.54
C ALA A 109 2.69 45.90 -12.00
N GLN A 110 3.37 45.65 -13.13
CA GLN A 110 3.61 44.31 -13.64
C GLN A 110 4.51 43.49 -12.69
N ALA A 111 5.61 44.08 -12.20
CA ALA A 111 6.48 43.43 -11.23
C ALA A 111 5.77 43.14 -9.90
N ALA A 112 4.79 43.96 -9.51
CA ALA A 112 3.96 43.71 -8.34
C ALA A 112 3.01 42.52 -8.55
N LEU A 113 2.45 42.34 -9.76
CA LEU A 113 1.70 41.12 -10.11
C LEU A 113 2.58 39.88 -10.06
N GLU A 114 3.77 39.92 -10.66
CA GLU A 114 4.71 38.79 -10.63
C GLU A 114 5.11 38.43 -9.19
N ARG A 115 5.31 39.43 -8.32
CA ARG A 115 5.53 39.20 -6.90
C ARG A 115 4.31 38.57 -6.21
N ALA A 116 3.11 39.04 -6.52
CA ALA A 116 1.89 38.49 -5.95
C ALA A 116 1.70 37.01 -6.34
N GLU A 117 1.96 36.66 -7.60
CA GLU A 117 1.95 35.28 -8.08
C GLU A 117 3.02 34.42 -7.42
N ALA A 118 4.24 34.93 -7.30
CA ALA A 118 5.34 34.24 -6.63
C ALA A 118 5.01 33.96 -5.15
N SER A 119 4.51 34.96 -4.42
CA SER A 119 4.08 34.79 -3.02
C SER A 119 2.92 33.82 -2.88
N ALA A 120 1.94 33.87 -3.80
CA ALA A 120 0.83 32.92 -3.82
C ALA A 120 1.32 31.48 -4.03
N SER A 121 2.26 31.27 -4.96
CA SER A 121 2.87 29.96 -5.22
C SER A 121 3.72 29.45 -4.05
N ALA A 122 4.29 30.36 -3.25
CA ALA A 122 5.02 30.05 -2.03
C ALA A 122 4.11 29.80 -0.81
N GLY A 123 2.79 29.97 -0.96
CA GLY A 123 1.82 29.81 0.13
C GLY A 123 1.74 31.02 1.09
N ASP A 124 2.44 32.12 0.79
CA ASP A 124 2.37 33.36 1.57
C ASP A 124 1.21 34.23 1.07
N ALA A 125 0.01 33.90 1.53
CA ALA A 125 -1.21 34.61 1.16
C ALA A 125 -1.19 36.09 1.59
N VAL A 126 -0.50 36.43 2.68
CA VAL A 126 -0.43 37.82 3.18
C VAL A 126 0.38 38.66 2.21
N GLN A 127 1.60 38.22 1.86
CA GLN A 127 2.44 38.94 0.91
C GLN A 127 1.84 38.98 -0.49
N ALA A 128 1.14 37.92 -0.92
CA ALA A 128 0.42 37.91 -2.18
C ALA A 128 -0.65 39.01 -2.25
N HIS A 129 -1.42 39.20 -1.17
CA HIS A 129 -2.43 40.26 -1.10
C HIS A 129 -1.82 41.66 -1.10
N VAL A 130 -0.73 41.88 -0.35
CA VAL A 130 -0.01 43.17 -0.32
C VAL A 130 0.49 43.54 -1.71
N ALA A 131 1.15 42.61 -2.41
CA ALA A 131 1.66 42.85 -3.75
C ALA A 131 0.53 43.04 -4.79
N LEU A 132 -0.57 42.30 -4.67
CA LEU A 132 -1.75 42.47 -5.52
C LEU A 132 -2.43 43.83 -5.29
N GLN A 133 -2.44 44.33 -4.05
CA GLN A 133 -2.94 45.67 -3.73
C GLN A 133 -2.07 46.76 -4.38
N LEU A 134 -0.74 46.63 -4.30
CA LEU A 134 0.19 47.55 -4.99
C LEU A 134 -0.05 47.55 -6.51
N ALA A 135 -0.25 46.38 -7.12
CA ALA A 135 -0.57 46.27 -8.54
C ALA A 135 -1.91 46.95 -8.90
N ARG A 136 -2.92 46.87 -8.04
CA ARG A 136 -4.20 47.56 -8.20
C ARG A 136 -4.07 49.08 -8.13
N GLU A 137 -3.33 49.58 -7.15
CA GLU A 137 -3.07 51.01 -6.97
C GLU A 137 -2.36 51.60 -8.19
N LEU A 138 -1.45 50.83 -8.80
CA LEU A 138 -0.73 51.20 -10.02
C LEU A 138 -1.46 50.87 -11.33
N GLN A 139 -2.75 50.51 -11.25
CA GLN A 139 -3.61 50.28 -12.42
C GLN A 139 -3.09 49.18 -13.37
N ALA A 140 -2.54 48.10 -12.82
CA ALA A 140 -2.17 46.92 -13.60
C ALA A 140 -3.37 46.36 -14.42
N PRO A 141 -3.13 45.55 -15.47
CA PRO A 141 -4.20 45.02 -16.31
C PRO A 141 -5.29 44.32 -15.51
N LYS A 142 -6.52 44.87 -15.55
CA LYS A 142 -7.65 44.42 -14.72
C LYS A 142 -7.91 42.91 -14.82
N ALA A 143 -7.81 42.34 -16.02
CA ALA A 143 -8.02 40.90 -16.22
C ALA A 143 -7.05 40.02 -15.41
N GLN A 144 -5.78 40.42 -15.27
CA GLN A 144 -4.77 39.67 -14.50
C GLN A 144 -5.01 39.82 -13.00
N VAL A 145 -5.31 41.05 -12.56
CA VAL A 145 -5.65 41.36 -11.16
C VAL A 145 -6.88 40.58 -10.70
N ASP A 146 -7.95 40.58 -11.50
CA ASP A 146 -9.20 39.90 -11.17
C ASP A 146 -9.00 38.37 -11.12
N ALA A 147 -8.24 37.80 -12.07
CA ALA A 147 -7.92 36.38 -12.10
C ALA A 147 -7.11 35.93 -10.87
N LEU A 148 -6.04 36.66 -10.51
CA LEU A 148 -5.23 36.34 -9.33
C LEU A 148 -6.03 36.51 -8.04
N SER A 149 -6.86 37.56 -7.94
CA SER A 149 -7.75 37.77 -6.79
C SER A 149 -8.73 36.61 -6.59
N ALA A 150 -9.36 36.13 -7.67
CA ALA A 150 -10.29 35.01 -7.59
C ALA A 150 -9.59 33.73 -7.15
N SER A 151 -8.38 33.48 -7.63
CA SER A 151 -7.55 32.34 -7.22
C SER A 151 -7.19 32.37 -5.73
N LEU A 152 -6.74 33.53 -5.22
CA LEU A 152 -6.43 33.73 -3.81
C LEU A 152 -7.66 33.53 -2.91
N GLN A 153 -8.82 34.06 -3.31
CA GLN A 153 -10.07 33.90 -2.59
C GLN A 153 -10.54 32.44 -2.54
N ALA A 154 -10.45 31.72 -3.67
CA ALA A 154 -10.80 30.30 -3.74
C ALA A 154 -9.92 29.46 -2.79
N THR A 155 -8.63 29.75 -2.76
CA THR A 155 -7.65 29.07 -1.88
C THR A 155 -7.95 29.34 -0.41
N GLN A 156 -8.25 30.59 -0.06
CA GLN A 156 -8.60 30.97 1.31
C GLN A 156 -9.93 30.33 1.76
N ALA A 157 -10.95 30.33 0.91
CA ALA A 157 -12.23 29.69 1.20
C ALA A 157 -12.06 28.18 1.44
N GLN A 158 -11.21 27.52 0.67
CA GLN A 158 -10.87 26.12 0.86
C GLN A 158 -10.14 25.88 2.20
N ALA A 159 -9.17 26.74 2.55
CA ALA A 159 -8.45 26.64 3.83
C ALA A 159 -9.40 26.77 5.03
N VAL A 160 -10.27 27.78 5.03
CA VAL A 160 -11.29 27.97 6.09
C VAL A 160 -12.23 26.77 6.17
N GLY A 161 -12.62 26.20 5.03
CA GLY A 161 -13.44 24.97 4.99
C GLY A 161 -12.74 23.78 5.65
N ILE A 162 -11.43 23.62 5.43
CA ILE A 162 -10.63 22.54 6.03
C ILE A 162 -10.44 22.76 7.53
N ASP A 163 -10.18 24.00 7.97
CA ASP A 163 -10.05 24.31 9.40
C ASP A 163 -11.36 24.06 10.15
N ALA A 164 -12.50 24.45 9.56
CA ALA A 164 -13.82 24.14 10.11
C ALA A 164 -14.09 22.63 10.16
N LEU A 165 -13.64 21.88 9.14
CA LEU A 165 -13.76 20.43 9.10
C LEU A 165 -12.90 19.76 10.18
N MET A 166 -11.68 20.23 10.38
CA MET A 166 -10.80 19.77 11.47
C MET A 166 -11.41 20.03 12.85
N ALA A 167 -11.96 21.22 13.08
CA ALA A 167 -12.62 21.54 14.35
C ALA A 167 -13.83 20.63 14.62
N ARG A 168 -14.60 20.30 13.57
CA ARG A 168 -15.71 19.33 13.66
C ARG A 168 -15.21 17.92 13.97
N ALA A 169 -14.12 17.48 13.35
CA ALA A 169 -13.53 16.17 13.61
C ALA A 169 -13.09 16.03 15.08
N GLN A 170 -12.40 17.05 15.60
CA GLN A 170 -11.96 17.12 17.00
C GLN A 170 -13.14 17.14 17.97
N ALA A 171 -14.19 17.90 17.66
CA ALA A 171 -15.40 17.94 18.48
C ALA A 171 -16.14 16.59 18.50
N ALA A 172 -16.24 15.92 17.35
CA ALA A 172 -16.83 14.58 17.26
C ALA A 172 -16.03 13.56 18.08
N GLN A 173 -14.70 13.61 18.00
CA GLN A 173 -13.82 12.75 18.78
C GLN A 173 -13.98 12.99 20.28
N ALA A 174 -13.97 14.25 20.72
CA ALA A 174 -14.16 14.61 22.13
C ALA A 174 -15.54 14.17 22.68
N ALA A 175 -16.54 14.08 21.81
CA ALA A 175 -17.86 13.57 22.13
C ALA A 175 -17.98 12.03 22.04
N GLY A 176 -16.92 11.33 21.62
CA GLY A 176 -16.91 9.87 21.44
C GLY A 176 -17.60 9.36 20.17
N HIS A 177 -17.95 10.26 19.25
CA HIS A 177 -18.51 9.93 17.93
C HIS A 177 -17.35 9.60 16.97
N LEU A 178 -16.91 8.34 16.96
CA LEU A 178 -15.68 7.91 16.27
C LEU A 178 -15.92 7.38 14.85
N ASP A 179 -16.84 6.43 14.68
CA ASP A 179 -17.12 5.74 13.40
C ASP A 179 -18.63 5.56 13.11
N ASP A 180 -19.50 6.26 13.83
CA ASP A 180 -20.96 6.04 13.84
C ASP A 180 -21.74 6.78 12.74
N GLY A 181 -21.06 7.43 11.80
CA GLY A 181 -21.69 8.11 10.68
C GLY A 181 -20.75 9.01 9.88
N PRO A 182 -21.25 9.71 8.85
CA PRO A 182 -20.43 10.60 8.01
C PRO A 182 -19.88 11.82 8.76
N ASP A 183 -20.52 12.20 9.86
CA ASP A 183 -20.11 13.32 10.73
C ASP A 183 -19.27 12.84 11.94
N ALA A 184 -18.87 11.57 11.98
CA ALA A 184 -18.00 11.03 13.01
C ALA A 184 -16.53 11.43 12.78
N ALA A 185 -15.71 11.33 13.82
CA ALA A 185 -14.33 11.80 13.82
C ALA A 185 -13.49 11.19 12.68
N LEU A 186 -13.51 9.87 12.51
CA LEU A 186 -12.65 9.18 11.54
C LEU A 186 -12.98 9.55 10.08
N PRO A 187 -14.25 9.54 9.63
CA PRO A 187 -14.61 10.06 8.30
C PRO A 187 -14.24 11.52 8.08
N LEU A 188 -14.37 12.38 9.11
CA LEU A 188 -14.02 13.80 8.99
C LEU A 188 -12.50 13.99 8.85
N TYR A 189 -11.69 13.29 9.66
CA TYR A 189 -10.23 13.30 9.48
C TYR A 189 -9.84 12.75 8.11
N GLN A 190 -10.50 11.70 7.62
CA GLN A 190 -10.26 11.16 6.28
C GLN A 190 -10.55 12.20 5.19
N GLN A 191 -11.62 12.99 5.31
CA GLN A 191 -11.93 14.07 4.37
C GLN A 191 -10.87 15.17 4.40
N VAL A 192 -10.35 15.54 5.58
CA VAL A 192 -9.22 16.47 5.69
C VAL A 192 -7.98 15.91 5.01
N LEU A 193 -7.67 14.62 5.22
CA LEU A 193 -6.52 13.96 4.61
C LEU A 193 -6.66 13.79 3.09
N GLN A 194 -7.88 13.69 2.55
CA GLN A 194 -8.12 13.74 1.10
C GLN A 194 -7.78 15.12 0.52
N ALA A 195 -8.07 16.21 1.25
CA ALA A 195 -7.73 17.56 0.84
C ALA A 195 -6.25 17.90 1.10
N GLN A 196 -5.68 17.41 2.20
CA GLN A 196 -4.31 17.65 2.65
C GLN A 196 -3.65 16.34 3.14
N PRO A 197 -3.07 15.53 2.22
CA PRO A 197 -2.51 14.22 2.55
C PRO A 197 -1.33 14.23 3.54
N ARG A 198 -0.73 15.40 3.77
CA ARG A 198 0.43 15.61 4.66
C ARG A 198 0.08 16.41 5.91
N SER A 199 -1.21 16.60 6.21
CA SER A 199 -1.64 17.30 7.43
C SER A 199 -1.30 16.46 8.67
N GLN A 200 -0.29 16.88 9.42
CA GLN A 200 0.17 16.17 10.63
C GLN A 200 -0.96 16.10 11.67
N ALA A 201 -1.64 17.21 11.92
CA ALA A 201 -2.74 17.26 12.89
C ALA A 201 -3.90 16.32 12.55
N ALA A 202 -4.20 16.12 11.26
CA ALA A 202 -5.23 15.18 10.82
C ALA A 202 -4.77 13.72 10.91
N LEU A 203 -3.48 13.45 10.67
CA LEU A 203 -2.90 12.11 10.85
C LEU A 203 -2.89 11.72 12.33
N GLU A 204 -2.41 12.60 13.21
CA GLU A 204 -2.40 12.41 14.66
C GLU A 204 -3.83 12.25 15.20
N GLY A 205 -4.75 13.15 14.82
CA GLY A 205 -6.15 13.05 15.25
C GLY A 205 -6.84 11.75 14.81
N ARG A 206 -6.54 11.25 13.60
CA ARG A 206 -7.01 9.94 13.14
C ARG A 206 -6.41 8.80 13.95
N GLU A 207 -5.12 8.87 14.26
CA GLU A 207 -4.42 7.86 15.07
C GLU A 207 -5.03 7.77 16.48
N ASP A 208 -5.22 8.90 17.14
CA ASP A 208 -5.85 8.98 18.46
C ASP A 208 -7.29 8.45 18.43
N ALA A 209 -8.08 8.83 17.42
CA ALA A 209 -9.44 8.35 17.25
C ALA A 209 -9.51 6.83 16.99
N LEU A 210 -8.54 6.27 16.28
CA LEU A 210 -8.41 4.82 16.09
C LEU A 210 -8.02 4.11 17.38
N GLU A 211 -7.14 4.69 18.19
CA GLU A 211 -6.77 4.13 19.49
C GLU A 211 -7.98 4.08 20.43
N ASP A 212 -8.77 5.16 20.50
CA ASP A 212 -10.02 5.20 21.26
C ASP A 212 -11.05 4.20 20.75
N LEU A 213 -11.19 4.06 19.42
CA LEU A 213 -12.11 3.10 18.80
C LEU A 213 -11.72 1.66 19.13
N LEU A 214 -10.42 1.35 19.11
CA LEU A 214 -9.89 -0.01 19.31
C LEU A 214 -9.74 -0.40 20.77
N LYS A 215 -9.74 0.56 21.70
CA LYS A 215 -9.61 0.35 23.15
C LYS A 215 -10.46 -0.79 23.74
N PRO A 216 -11.77 -0.96 23.42
CA PRO A 216 -12.57 -2.05 23.99
C PRO A 216 -12.22 -3.44 23.43
N THR A 217 -11.52 -3.54 22.30
CA THR A 217 -11.28 -4.79 21.55
C THR A 217 -10.57 -5.84 22.41
N ALA A 218 -9.56 -5.45 23.19
CA ALA A 218 -8.84 -6.38 24.05
C ALA A 218 -9.77 -7.04 25.09
N GLY A 219 -10.71 -6.27 25.65
CA GLY A 219 -11.72 -6.77 26.58
C GLY A 219 -12.75 -7.68 25.88
N MET A 220 -13.17 -7.35 24.66
CA MET A 220 -14.05 -8.19 23.84
C MET A 220 -13.39 -9.55 23.57
N LEU A 221 -12.12 -9.55 23.17
CA LEU A 221 -11.35 -10.78 22.91
C LEU A 221 -11.20 -11.63 24.18
N ALA A 222 -10.97 -11.02 25.34
CA ALA A 222 -10.90 -11.72 26.62
C ALA A 222 -12.24 -12.38 27.03
N ARG A 223 -13.37 -11.78 26.65
CA ARG A 223 -14.72 -12.33 26.86
C ARG A 223 -15.21 -13.27 25.74
N GLU A 224 -14.35 -13.55 24.75
CA GLU A 224 -14.68 -14.34 23.56
C GLU A 224 -15.78 -13.74 22.67
N GLU A 225 -15.96 -12.42 22.70
CA GLU A 225 -16.84 -11.67 21.80
C GLU A 225 -16.18 -11.49 20.42
N LEU A 226 -15.95 -12.60 19.71
CA LEU A 226 -15.12 -12.62 18.50
C LEU A 226 -15.71 -11.82 17.33
N LEU A 227 -17.05 -11.82 17.18
CA LEU A 227 -17.73 -11.13 16.08
C LEU A 227 -17.67 -9.61 16.22
N PRO A 228 -18.10 -9.02 17.33
CA PRO A 228 -17.92 -7.58 17.56
C PRO A 228 -16.45 -7.15 17.45
N ALA A 229 -15.51 -7.95 17.96
CA ALA A 229 -14.08 -7.64 17.86
C ALA A 229 -13.56 -7.65 16.41
N ALA A 230 -13.93 -8.66 15.62
CA ALA A 230 -13.51 -8.77 14.22
C ALA A 230 -14.12 -7.64 13.36
N GLU A 231 -15.39 -7.32 13.57
CA GLU A 231 -16.05 -6.21 12.87
C GLU A 231 -15.40 -4.86 13.20
N LEU A 232 -15.08 -4.62 14.47
CA LEU A 232 -14.41 -3.39 14.91
C LEU A 232 -13.00 -3.26 14.30
N LEU A 233 -12.25 -4.36 14.26
CA LEU A 233 -10.94 -4.41 13.60
C LEU A 233 -11.04 -4.11 12.11
N HIS A 234 -11.99 -4.74 11.41
CA HIS A 234 -12.20 -4.51 9.98
C HIS A 234 -12.58 -3.05 9.67
N ARG A 235 -13.42 -2.44 10.51
CA ARG A 235 -13.74 -1.01 10.38
C ARG A 235 -12.51 -0.13 10.59
N ALA A 236 -11.69 -0.41 11.61
CA ALA A 236 -10.45 0.32 11.85
C ALA A 236 -9.45 0.21 10.69
N GLU A 237 -9.27 -1.00 10.12
CA GLU A 237 -8.42 -1.24 8.95
C GLU A 237 -8.87 -0.42 7.72
N SER A 238 -10.17 -0.15 7.58
CA SER A 238 -10.68 0.66 6.46
C SER A 238 -10.21 2.11 6.49
N PHE A 239 -9.85 2.63 7.68
CA PHE A 239 -9.30 3.97 7.86
C PHE A 239 -7.77 3.98 7.82
N ASP A 240 -7.12 3.00 8.47
CA ASP A 240 -5.66 2.85 8.45
C ASP A 240 -5.24 1.38 8.65
N PRO A 241 -4.91 0.65 7.56
CA PRO A 241 -4.41 -0.72 7.65
C PRO A 241 -3.06 -0.85 8.36
N GLY A 242 -2.29 0.25 8.47
CA GLY A 242 -0.94 0.27 9.05
C GLY A 242 -0.90 0.67 10.52
N HIS A 243 -2.06 0.91 11.15
CA HIS A 243 -2.12 1.42 12.51
C HIS A 243 -1.47 0.47 13.54
N ALA A 244 -0.69 1.05 14.47
CA ALA A 244 0.19 0.31 15.37
C ALA A 244 -0.56 -0.63 16.35
N ALA A 245 -1.81 -0.34 16.69
CA ALA A 245 -2.60 -1.20 17.57
C ALA A 245 -3.15 -2.47 16.87
N LEU A 246 -3.18 -2.52 15.54
CA LEU A 246 -3.79 -3.64 14.80
C LEU A 246 -3.04 -4.97 14.94
N PRO A 247 -1.69 -5.05 14.76
CA PRO A 247 -0.98 -6.33 14.86
C PRO A 247 -1.19 -7.12 16.16
N PRO A 248 -1.09 -6.52 17.37
CA PRO A 248 -1.34 -7.27 18.60
C PRO A 248 -2.80 -7.70 18.76
N LEU A 249 -3.76 -6.91 18.25
CA LEU A 249 -5.19 -7.26 18.29
C LEU A 249 -5.52 -8.40 17.33
N HIS A 250 -4.95 -8.41 16.11
CA HIS A 250 -5.06 -9.55 15.19
C HIS A 250 -4.45 -10.82 15.76
N ALA A 251 -3.29 -10.72 16.42
CA ALA A 251 -2.70 -11.86 17.13
C ALA A 251 -3.58 -12.33 18.29
N GLY A 252 -4.29 -11.42 18.98
CA GLY A 252 -5.30 -11.75 19.97
C GLY A 252 -6.49 -12.52 19.39
N LEU A 253 -7.07 -12.01 18.30
CA LEU A 253 -8.19 -12.65 17.58
C LEU A 253 -7.79 -14.04 17.06
N ALA A 254 -6.63 -14.17 16.43
CA ALA A 254 -6.12 -15.45 15.93
C ALA A 254 -5.98 -16.50 17.05
N ARG A 255 -5.41 -16.10 18.20
CA ARG A 255 -5.32 -16.98 19.39
C ARG A 255 -6.68 -17.39 19.92
N ALA A 256 -7.63 -16.46 19.96
CA ALA A 256 -8.99 -16.74 20.41
C ALA A 256 -9.74 -17.71 19.47
N LEU A 257 -9.58 -17.53 18.15
CA LEU A 257 -10.08 -18.44 17.13
C LEU A 257 -9.45 -19.83 17.22
N GLU A 258 -8.14 -19.91 17.46
CA GLU A 258 -7.45 -21.18 17.66
C GLU A 258 -7.97 -21.92 18.90
N ALA A 259 -8.12 -21.21 20.03
CA ALA A 259 -8.69 -21.77 21.26
C ALA A 259 -10.13 -22.27 21.03
N ARG A 260 -10.95 -21.52 20.27
CA ARG A 260 -12.30 -21.95 19.87
C ARG A 260 -12.25 -23.20 19.00
N GLY A 261 -11.34 -23.26 18.03
CA GLY A 261 -11.11 -24.42 17.17
C GLY A 261 -10.68 -25.67 17.95
N GLN A 262 -9.83 -25.52 18.97
CA GLN A 262 -9.45 -26.61 19.88
C GLN A 262 -10.65 -27.15 20.66
N ARG A 263 -11.53 -26.28 21.19
CA ARG A 263 -12.77 -26.70 21.86
C ARG A 263 -13.72 -27.43 20.91
N ILE A 264 -13.85 -26.99 19.67
CA ILE A 264 -14.66 -27.67 18.65
C ILE A 264 -14.09 -29.07 18.36
N ARG A 265 -12.77 -29.23 18.23
CA ARG A 265 -12.13 -30.55 18.11
C ARG A 265 -12.44 -31.46 19.29
N GLN A 266 -12.45 -30.93 20.52
CA GLN A 266 -12.85 -31.70 21.71
C GLN A 266 -14.33 -32.10 21.67
N LEU A 267 -15.23 -31.24 21.19
CA LEU A 267 -16.64 -31.57 21.00
C LEU A 267 -16.83 -32.71 19.98
N LEU A 268 -16.11 -32.64 18.85
CA LEU A 268 -16.10 -33.70 17.84
C LEU A 268 -15.58 -35.03 18.43
N ALA A 269 -14.46 -35.00 19.16
CA ALA A 269 -13.88 -36.19 19.79
C ALA A 269 -14.83 -36.83 20.83
N ARG A 270 -15.66 -36.02 21.51
CA ARG A 270 -16.69 -36.47 22.46
C ARG A 270 -18.01 -36.85 21.82
N GLY A 271 -18.12 -36.81 20.49
CA GLY A 271 -19.36 -37.13 19.76
C GLY A 271 -20.48 -36.09 19.91
N ARG A 272 -20.20 -34.88 20.44
CA ARG A 272 -21.16 -33.78 20.61
C ARG A 272 -21.32 -33.00 19.29
N LEU A 273 -21.76 -33.69 18.25
CA LEU A 273 -21.76 -33.17 16.87
C LEU A 273 -22.65 -31.95 16.66
N GLU A 274 -23.82 -31.90 17.29
CA GLU A 274 -24.75 -30.77 17.17
C GLU A 274 -24.16 -29.50 17.79
N ALA A 275 -23.51 -29.63 18.95
CA ALA A 275 -22.82 -28.52 19.60
C ALA A 275 -21.60 -28.05 18.80
N ALA A 276 -20.86 -28.98 18.19
CA ALA A 276 -19.74 -28.64 17.30
C ALA A 276 -20.24 -27.89 16.05
N ALA A 277 -21.34 -28.36 15.44
CA ALA A 277 -21.94 -27.73 14.27
C ALA A 277 -22.44 -26.31 14.58
N GLN A 278 -23.10 -26.12 15.73
CA GLN A 278 -23.55 -24.81 16.17
C GLN A 278 -22.38 -23.84 16.39
N ALA A 279 -21.32 -24.27 17.08
CA ALA A 279 -20.13 -23.45 17.31
C ALA A 279 -19.42 -23.07 15.99
N CYS A 280 -19.40 -23.96 15.00
CA CYS A 280 -18.89 -23.64 13.66
C CYS A 280 -19.79 -22.68 12.88
N GLY A 281 -21.11 -22.76 13.08
CA GLY A 281 -22.08 -21.83 12.49
C GLY A 281 -21.87 -20.40 12.98
N GLU A 282 -21.64 -20.21 14.27
CA GLU A 282 -21.29 -18.90 14.87
C GLU A 282 -20.02 -18.32 14.25
N LEU A 283 -18.97 -19.14 14.09
CA LEU A 283 -17.72 -18.70 13.46
C LEU A 283 -17.88 -18.32 11.98
N ARG A 284 -18.81 -18.93 11.25
CA ARG A 284 -19.07 -18.60 9.84
C ARG A 284 -19.66 -17.21 9.67
N GLN A 285 -20.33 -16.67 10.68
CA GLN A 285 -20.84 -15.30 10.66
C GLN A 285 -19.72 -14.25 10.71
N LEU A 286 -18.52 -14.62 11.17
CA LEU A 286 -17.41 -13.69 11.34
C LEU A 286 -16.91 -13.07 10.05
N GLN A 287 -17.11 -13.70 8.88
CA GLN A 287 -16.63 -13.28 7.54
C GLN A 287 -15.13 -12.88 7.42
N ALA A 288 -14.37 -12.87 8.52
CA ALA A 288 -13.06 -12.28 8.68
C ALA A 288 -11.94 -13.32 8.78
N GLY A 289 -11.91 -14.27 7.84
CA GLY A 289 -10.79 -15.20 7.68
C GLY A 289 -11.17 -16.67 7.53
N ALA A 290 -10.14 -17.51 7.42
CA ALA A 290 -10.31 -18.96 7.27
C ALA A 290 -10.93 -19.57 8.54
N LEU A 291 -12.01 -20.32 8.37
CA LEU A 291 -12.61 -21.09 9.46
C LEU A 291 -11.62 -22.13 9.99
N PRO A 292 -11.69 -22.49 11.29
CA PRO A 292 -10.88 -23.58 11.82
C PRO A 292 -11.09 -24.86 11.00
N GLU A 293 -10.03 -25.63 10.73
CA GLU A 293 -10.11 -26.89 9.96
C GLU A 293 -11.16 -27.86 10.51
N ALA A 294 -11.40 -27.82 11.83
CA ALA A 294 -12.43 -28.62 12.48
C ALA A 294 -13.85 -28.35 11.97
N CYS A 295 -14.12 -27.17 11.42
CA CYS A 295 -15.40 -26.76 10.84
C CYS A 295 -15.56 -27.11 9.36
N ALA A 296 -14.53 -27.67 8.73
CA ALA A 296 -14.54 -28.09 7.33
C ALA A 296 -14.93 -29.59 7.21
N ALA A 297 -14.17 -30.35 6.41
CA ALA A 297 -14.40 -31.78 6.17
C ALA A 297 -14.59 -32.63 7.45
N PRO A 298 -13.84 -32.43 8.56
CA PRO A 298 -14.00 -33.26 9.76
C PRO A 298 -15.40 -33.21 10.38
N LEU A 299 -16.02 -32.03 10.45
CA LEU A 299 -17.38 -31.87 10.95
C LEU A 299 -18.38 -32.52 9.99
N GLY A 300 -18.27 -32.23 8.69
CA GLY A 300 -19.14 -32.81 7.65
C GLY A 300 -19.12 -34.34 7.67
N ASP A 301 -17.93 -34.94 7.66
CA ASP A 301 -17.77 -36.39 7.69
C ASP A 301 -18.29 -37.00 9.00
N ALA A 302 -18.10 -36.32 10.14
CA ALA A 302 -18.64 -36.79 11.42
C ALA A 302 -20.18 -36.75 11.45
N LEU A 303 -20.79 -35.69 10.90
CA LEU A 303 -22.24 -35.56 10.76
C LEU A 303 -22.81 -36.65 9.85
N LEU A 304 -22.23 -36.83 8.65
CA LEU A 304 -22.67 -37.87 7.70
C LEU A 304 -22.55 -39.28 8.30
N ARG A 305 -21.44 -39.63 8.96
CA ARG A 305 -21.29 -40.94 9.62
C ARG A 305 -22.36 -41.16 10.69
N ALA A 306 -22.67 -40.13 11.48
CA ALA A 306 -23.70 -40.23 12.51
C ALA A 306 -25.12 -40.35 11.92
N THR A 307 -25.39 -39.78 10.74
CA THR A 307 -26.73 -39.86 10.11
C THR A 307 -27.14 -41.28 9.76
N VAL A 308 -26.20 -42.16 9.39
CA VAL A 308 -26.47 -43.53 8.94
C VAL A 308 -27.09 -44.38 10.05
N ILE A 309 -26.64 -44.18 11.30
CA ILE A 309 -27.05 -44.95 12.47
C ILE A 309 -28.06 -44.24 13.37
N ALA A 310 -28.29 -42.94 13.17
CA ALA A 310 -29.16 -42.14 14.02
C ALA A 310 -30.66 -42.41 13.78
N PRO A 311 -31.51 -42.28 14.82
CA PRO A 311 -32.96 -42.33 14.65
C PRO A 311 -33.46 -41.22 13.74
N THR A 312 -34.57 -41.44 13.04
CA THR A 312 -35.06 -40.61 11.92
C THR A 312 -35.10 -39.12 12.22
N ALA A 313 -35.64 -38.71 13.38
CA ALA A 313 -35.71 -37.30 13.76
C ALA A 313 -34.32 -36.66 13.94
N ARG A 314 -33.38 -37.38 14.57
CA ARG A 314 -31.99 -36.92 14.75
C ARG A 314 -31.23 -36.90 13.43
N ALA A 315 -31.43 -37.91 12.58
CA ALA A 315 -30.78 -37.99 11.27
C ALA A 315 -31.16 -36.82 10.36
N MET A 316 -32.43 -36.39 10.35
CA MET A 316 -32.85 -35.20 9.58
C MET A 316 -32.15 -33.92 10.07
N ARG A 317 -32.03 -33.74 11.40
CA ARG A 317 -31.28 -32.60 11.96
C ARG A 317 -29.80 -32.65 11.59
N LEU A 318 -29.16 -33.81 11.70
CA LEU A 318 -27.75 -33.98 11.35
C LEU A 318 -27.49 -33.72 9.85
N LEU A 319 -28.41 -34.10 8.96
CA LEU A 319 -28.33 -33.77 7.54
C LEU A 319 -28.45 -32.27 7.29
N ALA A 320 -29.39 -31.58 7.96
CA ALA A 320 -29.51 -30.13 7.86
C ALA A 320 -28.26 -29.40 8.38
N LEU A 321 -27.66 -29.89 9.47
CA LEU A 321 -26.40 -29.37 9.98
C LEU A 321 -25.22 -29.65 9.04
N ALA A 322 -25.21 -30.79 8.33
CA ALA A 322 -24.17 -31.11 7.36
C ALA A 322 -24.28 -30.23 6.11
N ASP A 323 -25.49 -29.99 5.63
CA ASP A 323 -25.76 -29.03 4.55
C ASP A 323 -25.31 -27.62 4.93
N ALA A 324 -25.69 -27.15 6.13
CA ALA A 324 -25.22 -25.88 6.67
C ALA A 324 -23.70 -25.84 6.92
N ALA A 325 -23.03 -27.00 7.04
CA ALA A 325 -21.57 -27.08 7.13
C ALA A 325 -20.87 -26.97 5.77
N GLY A 326 -21.62 -26.89 4.67
CA GLY A 326 -21.09 -26.80 3.30
C GLY A 326 -20.75 -28.18 2.71
N VAL A 327 -21.39 -29.26 3.19
CA VAL A 327 -21.22 -30.59 2.58
C VAL A 327 -21.94 -30.65 1.24
N ASP A 328 -21.24 -31.12 0.21
CA ASP A 328 -21.79 -31.22 -1.16
C ASP A 328 -23.08 -32.05 -1.23
N ALA A 329 -24.01 -31.62 -2.10
CA ALA A 329 -25.30 -32.29 -2.32
C ALA A 329 -25.15 -33.78 -2.68
N ALA A 330 -24.10 -34.16 -3.43
CA ALA A 330 -23.84 -35.55 -3.79
C ALA A 330 -23.54 -36.42 -2.56
N ARG A 331 -22.75 -35.91 -1.61
CA ARG A 331 -22.41 -36.60 -0.36
C ARG A 331 -23.62 -36.69 0.58
N LEU A 332 -24.45 -35.64 0.63
CA LEU A 332 -25.72 -35.66 1.37
C LEU A 332 -26.69 -36.73 0.81
N GLN A 333 -26.83 -36.80 -0.52
CA GLN A 333 -27.66 -37.81 -1.18
C GLN A 333 -27.13 -39.23 -0.96
N GLU A 334 -25.81 -39.42 -0.95
CA GLU A 334 -25.21 -40.71 -0.62
C GLU A 334 -25.49 -41.15 0.81
N ALA A 335 -25.32 -40.27 1.80
CA ALA A 335 -25.67 -40.57 3.19
C ALA A 335 -27.17 -40.88 3.36
N GLN A 336 -28.05 -40.18 2.64
CA GLN A 336 -29.48 -40.50 2.61
C GLN A 336 -29.77 -41.87 1.99
N ARG A 337 -29.09 -42.25 0.90
CA ARG A 337 -29.21 -43.58 0.28
C ARG A 337 -28.71 -44.69 1.21
N GLN A 338 -27.56 -44.51 1.84
CA GLN A 338 -27.00 -45.44 2.83
C GLN A 338 -27.95 -45.62 4.01
N ARG A 339 -28.58 -44.54 4.49
CA ARG A 339 -29.60 -44.61 5.53
C ARG A 339 -30.85 -45.36 5.06
N ARG A 340 -31.38 -45.09 3.86
CA ARG A 340 -32.53 -45.85 3.33
C ARG A 340 -32.21 -47.34 3.22
N GLN A 341 -30.98 -47.70 2.84
CA GLN A 341 -30.52 -49.09 2.83
C GLN A 341 -30.43 -49.67 4.24
N ALA A 342 -29.90 -48.92 5.20
CA ALA A 342 -29.82 -49.33 6.61
C ALA A 342 -31.21 -49.47 7.26
N GLN A 343 -32.18 -48.64 6.88
CA GLN A 343 -33.56 -48.68 7.36
C GLN A 343 -34.43 -49.72 6.65
N GLY A 344 -34.21 -49.95 5.35
CA GLY A 344 -34.80 -51.06 4.59
C GLY A 344 -34.24 -52.42 5.01
N SER A 345 -33.10 -52.42 5.69
CA SER A 345 -32.54 -53.57 6.41
C SER A 345 -33.07 -53.60 7.86
N GLY A 346 -34.39 -53.70 8.05
CA GLY A 346 -34.97 -54.11 9.33
C GLY A 346 -34.39 -55.46 9.79
N PRO A 347 -34.48 -55.83 11.09
CA PRO A 347 -33.67 -56.87 11.72
C PRO A 347 -33.99 -58.26 11.16
N SER A 348 -33.39 -58.58 10.02
CA SER A 348 -33.23 -59.94 9.59
C SER A 348 -32.12 -60.50 10.45
N TYR A 349 -32.49 -61.30 11.46
CA TYR A 349 -31.64 -62.30 12.09
C TYR A 349 -31.17 -63.28 10.99
N GLY A 350 -30.27 -62.81 10.14
CA GLY A 350 -29.54 -63.60 9.17
C GLY A 350 -28.17 -63.83 9.75
N THR A 351 -28.07 -64.80 10.66
CA THR A 351 -26.83 -65.52 10.91
C THR A 351 -26.40 -66.19 9.62
N ALA A 352 -25.78 -65.41 8.72
CA ALA A 352 -24.77 -65.96 7.82
C ALA A 352 -23.59 -66.35 8.71
N SER A 353 -23.75 -67.49 9.35
CA SER A 353 -22.64 -68.26 9.90
C SER A 353 -21.66 -68.44 8.75
N THR A 354 -20.58 -67.68 8.77
CA THR A 354 -19.32 -68.11 8.18
C THR A 354 -19.11 -69.54 8.65
N GLY A 355 -19.33 -70.52 7.75
CA GLY A 355 -19.23 -71.92 8.11
C GLY A 355 -17.88 -72.22 8.78
N PRO A 356 -17.75 -73.26 9.62
CA PRO A 356 -16.50 -73.61 10.30
C PRO A 356 -15.29 -73.63 9.35
N GLN A 357 -15.49 -74.10 8.12
CA GLN A 357 -14.49 -74.14 7.05
C GLN A 357 -14.02 -72.75 6.57
N GLN A 358 -14.93 -71.78 6.43
CA GLN A 358 -14.58 -70.40 6.05
C GLN A 358 -13.83 -69.71 7.19
N ARG A 359 -14.23 -69.92 8.45
CA ARG A 359 -13.51 -69.41 9.62
C ARG A 359 -12.10 -69.98 9.73
N ALA A 360 -11.93 -71.27 9.44
CA ALA A 360 -10.62 -71.93 9.40
C ALA A 360 -9.76 -71.42 8.24
N ARG A 361 -10.34 -71.15 7.06
CA ARG A 361 -9.62 -70.53 5.93
C ARG A 361 -9.15 -69.12 6.26
N VAL A 362 -9.99 -68.27 6.84
CA VAL A 362 -9.62 -66.92 7.29
C VAL A 362 -8.51 -66.97 8.33
N ALA A 363 -8.58 -67.88 9.31
CA ALA A 363 -7.52 -68.04 10.30
C ALA A 363 -6.16 -68.37 9.68
N ARG A 364 -6.12 -69.32 8.73
CA ARG A 364 -4.89 -69.67 7.99
C ARG A 364 -4.33 -68.49 7.18
N LEU A 365 -5.19 -67.70 6.52
CA LEU A 365 -4.75 -66.53 5.76
C LEU A 365 -4.14 -65.45 6.65
N LEU A 366 -4.74 -65.19 7.82
CA LEU A 366 -4.19 -64.23 8.79
C LEU A 366 -2.86 -64.71 9.39
N GLU A 367 -2.70 -66.01 9.61
CA GLU A 367 -1.42 -66.57 10.04
C GLU A 367 -0.33 -66.44 8.95
N GLN A 368 -0.67 -66.73 7.69
CA GLN A 368 0.25 -66.56 6.56
C GLN A 368 0.64 -65.09 6.36
N MET A 369 -0.31 -64.17 6.51
CA MET A 369 -0.07 -62.73 6.50
C MET A 369 0.97 -62.33 7.56
N GLU A 370 0.80 -62.78 8.81
CA GLU A 370 1.75 -62.45 9.89
C GLU A 370 3.14 -63.04 9.63
N ARG A 371 3.24 -64.26 9.09
CA ARG A 371 4.52 -64.87 8.70
C ARG A 371 5.21 -64.08 7.59
N ALA A 372 4.46 -63.65 6.58
CA ALA A 372 4.98 -62.80 5.50
C ALA A 372 5.47 -61.45 6.04
N ARG A 373 4.68 -60.80 6.91
CA ARG A 373 5.07 -59.56 7.60
C ARG A 373 6.36 -59.73 8.39
N ALA A 374 6.51 -60.82 9.14
CA ALA A 374 7.69 -61.09 9.96
C ALA A 374 8.98 -61.26 9.12
N ARG A 375 8.87 -61.77 7.88
CA ARG A 375 9.99 -61.85 6.94
C ARG A 375 10.28 -60.55 6.19
N GLY A 376 9.39 -59.56 6.29
CA GLY A 376 9.47 -58.31 5.53
C GLY A 376 8.85 -58.40 4.13
N ASP A 377 8.10 -59.46 3.84
CA ASP A 377 7.40 -59.68 2.56
C ASP A 377 6.11 -58.84 2.52
N TRP A 378 6.24 -57.52 2.50
CA TRP A 378 5.10 -56.60 2.61
C TRP A 378 4.20 -56.60 1.36
N LEU A 379 4.84 -56.51 0.19
CA LEU A 379 4.21 -56.46 -1.14
C LEU A 379 4.81 -57.46 -2.13
N THR A 380 5.98 -58.00 -1.82
CA THR A 380 6.72 -58.92 -2.68
C THR A 380 7.06 -60.19 -1.88
N PRO A 381 6.97 -61.39 -2.48
CA PRO A 381 6.52 -61.67 -3.85
C PRO A 381 4.98 -61.59 -4.02
N PRO A 382 4.48 -61.32 -5.23
CA PRO A 382 3.05 -61.21 -5.48
C PRO A 382 2.33 -62.55 -5.21
N GLY A 383 1.18 -62.48 -4.55
CA GLY A 383 0.35 -63.64 -4.16
C GLY A 383 0.68 -64.20 -2.77
N ASP A 384 1.91 -64.03 -2.29
CA ASP A 384 2.36 -64.52 -0.99
C ASP A 384 2.66 -63.42 0.03
N SER A 385 2.57 -62.16 -0.39
CA SER A 385 2.85 -61.01 0.47
C SER A 385 1.84 -60.85 1.61
N ALA A 386 2.23 -60.16 2.68
CA ALA A 386 1.33 -59.83 3.78
C ALA A 386 0.08 -59.08 3.29
N TRP A 387 0.25 -58.14 2.35
CA TRP A 387 -0.88 -57.42 1.75
C TRP A 387 -1.81 -58.34 0.95
N ASP A 388 -1.28 -59.28 0.17
CA ASP A 388 -2.09 -60.22 -0.62
C ASP A 388 -2.93 -61.15 0.27
N ARG A 389 -2.32 -61.73 1.30
CA ARG A 389 -3.01 -62.61 2.27
C ARG A 389 -4.11 -61.88 3.03
N LEU A 390 -3.87 -60.61 3.39
CA LEU A 390 -4.89 -59.78 4.00
C LEU A 390 -6.03 -59.44 3.03
N ARG A 391 -5.72 -59.13 1.76
CA ARG A 391 -6.75 -58.85 0.74
C ARG A 391 -7.64 -60.07 0.51
N GLU A 392 -7.07 -61.27 0.44
CA GLU A 392 -7.85 -62.52 0.33
C GLU A 392 -8.74 -62.74 1.57
N ALA A 393 -8.21 -62.52 2.77
CA ALA A 393 -8.99 -62.61 4.01
C ALA A 393 -10.15 -61.59 4.05
N ARG A 394 -9.94 -60.37 3.55
CA ARG A 394 -10.97 -59.31 3.44
C ARG A 394 -12.04 -59.66 2.41
N ALA A 395 -11.66 -60.25 1.28
CA ALA A 395 -12.61 -60.71 0.27
C ALA A 395 -13.51 -61.83 0.80
N LEU A 396 -12.95 -62.73 1.62
CA LEU A 396 -13.69 -63.85 2.22
C LEU A 396 -14.56 -63.45 3.41
N ALA A 397 -14.13 -62.50 4.25
CA ALA A 397 -14.85 -62.13 5.46
C ALA A 397 -14.62 -60.65 5.85
N PRO A 398 -15.23 -59.70 5.11
CA PRO A 398 -14.94 -58.26 5.26
C PRO A 398 -15.39 -57.67 6.61
N ARG A 399 -16.36 -58.30 7.28
CA ARG A 399 -16.90 -57.87 8.58
C ARG A 399 -16.41 -58.71 9.76
N ASP A 400 -15.50 -59.68 9.54
CA ASP A 400 -14.97 -60.50 10.63
C ASP A 400 -14.07 -59.64 11.54
N PRO A 401 -14.31 -59.60 12.87
CA PRO A 401 -13.54 -58.77 13.79
C PRO A 401 -12.05 -59.15 13.84
N ARG A 402 -11.67 -60.38 13.46
CA ARG A 402 -10.26 -60.79 13.34
C ARG A 402 -9.59 -60.15 12.14
N VAL A 403 -10.29 -60.07 11.01
CA VAL A 403 -9.78 -59.43 9.77
C VAL A 403 -9.67 -57.91 9.94
N LEU A 404 -10.64 -57.29 10.61
CA LEU A 404 -10.58 -55.86 10.92
C LEU A 404 -9.40 -55.52 11.84
N ARG A 405 -9.19 -56.32 12.91
CA ARG A 405 -8.04 -56.16 13.81
C ARG A 405 -6.72 -56.39 13.09
N ALA A 406 -6.62 -57.43 12.27
CA ALA A 406 -5.43 -57.72 11.46
C ALA A 406 -5.12 -56.59 10.46
N SER A 407 -6.15 -56.00 9.84
CA SER A 407 -5.98 -54.86 8.93
C SER A 407 -5.40 -53.63 9.66
N ALA A 408 -5.94 -53.30 10.83
CA ALA A 408 -5.43 -52.21 11.65
C ALA A 408 -4.00 -52.47 12.16
N ALA A 409 -3.71 -53.71 12.60
CA ALA A 409 -2.40 -54.11 13.08
C ALA A 409 -1.33 -54.06 11.98
N LEU A 410 -1.64 -54.57 10.78
CA LEU A 410 -0.70 -54.56 9.64
C LEU A 410 -0.39 -53.13 9.17
N LEU A 411 -1.39 -52.23 9.19
CA LEU A 411 -1.19 -50.80 8.91
C LEU A 411 -0.28 -50.14 9.94
N GLY A 412 -0.52 -50.39 11.24
CA GLY A 412 0.36 -49.92 12.31
C GLY A 412 1.80 -50.40 12.12
N ALA A 413 1.97 -51.68 11.83
CA ALA A 413 3.28 -52.29 11.60
C ALA A 413 4.01 -51.71 10.37
N ALA A 414 3.30 -51.37 9.29
CA ALA A 414 3.90 -50.74 8.10
C ALA A 414 4.41 -49.32 8.41
N ARG A 415 3.64 -48.54 9.18
CA ARG A 415 4.04 -47.21 9.67
C ARG A 415 5.28 -47.28 10.55
N ASP A 416 5.30 -48.22 11.49
CA ASP A 416 6.42 -48.41 12.41
C ASP A 416 7.66 -48.92 11.68
N CYS A 417 7.51 -49.83 10.71
CA CYS A 417 8.60 -50.25 9.84
C CYS A 417 9.21 -49.07 9.08
N ASN A 418 8.39 -48.22 8.44
CA ASN A 418 8.91 -47.07 7.71
C ASN A 418 9.68 -46.12 8.64
N ARG A 419 9.13 -45.83 9.84
CA ARG A 419 9.80 -44.99 10.84
C ARG A 419 11.12 -45.58 11.31
N GLN A 420 11.16 -46.89 11.57
CA GLN A 420 12.37 -47.58 12.02
C GLN A 420 13.43 -47.65 10.91
N ALA A 421 13.02 -47.99 9.68
CA ALA A 421 13.93 -48.04 8.53
C ALA A 421 14.56 -46.68 8.21
N LEU A 422 13.83 -45.57 8.41
CA LEU A 422 14.38 -44.23 8.31
C LEU A 422 15.42 -43.93 9.39
N ARG A 423 15.18 -44.36 10.64
CA ARG A 423 16.16 -44.23 11.75
C ARG A 423 17.42 -45.04 11.46
N ASP A 424 17.26 -46.24 10.91
CA ASP A 424 18.36 -47.15 10.58
C ASP A 424 19.04 -46.80 9.24
N ASN A 425 18.65 -45.69 8.60
CA ASN A 425 19.13 -45.24 7.28
C ASN A 425 18.95 -46.29 6.15
N SER A 426 18.01 -47.22 6.31
CA SER A 426 17.68 -48.26 5.33
C SER A 426 16.61 -47.74 4.36
N LEU A 427 17.00 -46.87 3.43
CA LEU A 427 16.06 -46.14 2.57
C LEU A 427 15.22 -47.05 1.64
N GLY A 428 15.81 -48.16 1.16
CA GLY A 428 15.08 -49.16 0.39
C GLY A 428 14.00 -49.87 1.21
N ARG A 429 14.29 -50.24 2.46
CA ARG A 429 13.28 -50.82 3.37
C ARG A 429 12.21 -49.80 3.75
N ALA A 430 12.60 -48.55 3.95
CA ALA A 430 11.66 -47.46 4.21
C ALA A 430 10.70 -47.26 3.04
N LEU A 431 11.18 -47.34 1.80
CA LEU A 431 10.35 -47.29 0.59
C LEU A 431 9.35 -48.45 0.52
N VAL A 432 9.82 -49.69 0.70
CA VAL A 432 8.93 -50.88 0.70
C VAL A 432 7.82 -50.76 1.75
N CYS A 433 8.16 -50.32 2.97
CA CYS A 433 7.18 -50.15 4.03
C CYS A 433 6.23 -48.96 3.79
N LEU A 434 6.68 -47.92 3.10
CA LEU A 434 5.83 -46.80 2.66
C LEU A 434 4.85 -47.23 1.57
N ASP A 435 5.29 -48.02 0.60
CA ASP A 435 4.40 -48.56 -0.43
C ASP A 435 3.36 -49.51 0.18
N ALA A 436 3.77 -50.34 1.14
CA ALA A 436 2.85 -51.20 1.88
C ALA A 436 1.80 -50.38 2.65
N TRP A 437 2.22 -49.31 3.33
CA TRP A 437 1.31 -48.37 3.99
C TRP A 437 0.31 -47.77 2.98
N ARG A 438 0.79 -47.24 1.86
CA ARG A 438 -0.06 -46.66 0.81
C ARG A 438 -1.10 -47.64 0.28
N GLN A 439 -0.75 -48.92 0.11
CA GLN A 439 -1.67 -49.97 -0.34
C GLN A 439 -2.69 -50.40 0.72
N LEU A 440 -2.37 -50.25 2.01
CA LEU A 440 -3.26 -50.58 3.12
C LEU A 440 -4.23 -49.44 3.45
N ALA A 441 -3.78 -48.20 3.31
CA ALA A 441 -4.58 -46.99 3.59
C ALA A 441 -4.24 -45.86 2.59
N PRO A 442 -4.84 -45.88 1.37
CA PRO A 442 -4.53 -44.90 0.33
C PRO A 442 -4.89 -43.45 0.68
N SER A 443 -5.92 -43.25 1.50
CA SER A 443 -6.44 -41.93 1.93
C SER A 443 -5.89 -41.45 3.26
N ASP A 444 -4.78 -42.03 3.74
CA ASP A 444 -4.15 -41.65 5.00
C ASP A 444 -3.21 -40.46 4.79
N ASP A 445 -3.52 -39.33 5.43
CA ASP A 445 -2.75 -38.09 5.35
C ASP A 445 -1.27 -38.27 5.75
N GLY A 446 -0.97 -39.28 6.58
CA GLY A 446 0.40 -39.61 6.97
C GLY A 446 1.29 -40.10 5.82
N VAL A 447 0.70 -40.60 4.72
CA VAL A 447 1.45 -41.09 3.55
C VAL A 447 2.20 -39.95 2.85
N ALA A 448 1.56 -38.79 2.67
CA ALA A 448 2.20 -37.62 2.07
C ALA A 448 3.39 -37.14 2.90
N THR A 449 3.22 -37.08 4.23
CA THR A 449 4.30 -36.70 5.15
C THR A 449 5.45 -37.72 5.13
N ALA A 450 5.15 -39.02 5.07
CA ALA A 450 6.17 -40.06 5.01
C ALA A 450 6.94 -40.07 3.68
N ARG A 451 6.27 -39.80 2.55
CA ARG A 451 6.91 -39.59 1.22
C ARG A 451 7.92 -38.45 1.27
N ARG A 452 7.49 -37.28 1.78
CA ARG A 452 8.35 -36.11 1.91
C ARG A 452 9.57 -36.36 2.80
N ARG A 453 9.39 -37.00 3.95
CA ARG A 453 10.51 -37.35 4.86
C ARG A 453 11.50 -38.30 4.20
N LEU A 454 11.02 -39.30 3.46
CA LEU A 454 11.89 -40.23 2.74
C LEU A 454 12.63 -39.50 1.60
N ALA A 455 11.96 -38.61 0.86
CA ALA A 455 12.58 -37.79 -0.17
C ALA A 455 13.66 -36.85 0.40
N GLN A 456 13.39 -36.18 1.52
CA GLN A 456 14.39 -35.39 2.25
C GLN A 456 15.61 -36.22 2.66
N ARG A 457 15.38 -37.46 3.12
CA ARG A 457 16.48 -38.36 3.49
C ARG A 457 17.30 -38.79 2.27
N TRP A 458 16.66 -39.05 1.13
CA TRP A 458 17.36 -39.32 -0.13
C TRP A 458 18.20 -38.12 -0.60
N ILE A 459 17.70 -36.89 -0.45
CA ILE A 459 18.46 -35.67 -0.75
C ILE A 459 19.70 -35.57 0.15
N ALA A 460 19.55 -35.80 1.46
CA ALA A 460 20.65 -35.75 2.41
C ALA A 460 21.73 -36.81 2.09
N VAL A 461 21.34 -38.08 1.90
CA VAL A 461 22.27 -39.14 1.51
C VAL A 461 22.90 -38.85 0.15
N GLY A 462 22.11 -38.38 -0.83
CA GLY A 462 22.61 -38.00 -2.14
C GLY A 462 23.65 -36.88 -2.10
N SER A 463 23.46 -35.89 -1.21
CA SER A 463 24.41 -34.79 -1.01
C SER A 463 25.73 -35.28 -0.42
N GLU A 464 25.68 -36.18 0.58
CA GLU A 464 26.88 -36.82 1.14
C GLU A 464 27.62 -37.67 0.09
N ARG A 465 26.89 -38.43 -0.75
CA ARG A 465 27.49 -39.19 -1.86
C ARG A 465 28.14 -38.27 -2.89
N LEU A 466 27.53 -37.13 -3.17
CA LEU A 466 28.05 -36.12 -4.09
C LEU A 466 29.36 -35.51 -3.58
N GLU A 467 29.41 -35.17 -2.29
CA GLU A 467 30.62 -34.66 -1.62
C GLU A 467 31.74 -35.71 -1.60
N ALA A 468 31.39 -37.00 -1.55
CA ALA A 468 32.32 -38.12 -1.71
C ALA A 468 32.69 -38.44 -3.19
N GLY A 469 32.34 -37.58 -4.15
CA GLY A 469 32.64 -37.76 -5.58
C GLY A 469 31.82 -38.85 -6.30
N ARG A 470 30.86 -39.48 -5.64
CA ARG A 470 30.04 -40.58 -6.18
C ARG A 470 28.81 -40.05 -6.89
N THR A 471 29.05 -39.36 -8.01
CA THR A 471 28.02 -38.66 -8.80
C THR A 471 26.90 -39.57 -9.31
N ALA A 472 27.20 -40.81 -9.70
CA ALA A 472 26.18 -41.77 -10.15
C ALA A 472 25.20 -42.17 -9.04
N GLU A 473 25.69 -42.36 -7.80
CA GLU A 473 24.84 -42.66 -6.64
C GLU A 473 24.00 -41.44 -6.24
N ALA A 474 24.58 -40.24 -6.29
CA ALA A 474 23.87 -38.99 -6.03
C ALA A 474 22.74 -38.73 -7.05
N ARG A 475 22.95 -39.04 -8.35
CA ARG A 475 21.88 -38.96 -9.37
C ARG A 475 20.74 -39.94 -9.09
N ARG A 476 21.04 -41.19 -8.73
CA ARG A 476 20.01 -42.16 -8.33
C ARG A 476 19.22 -41.67 -7.12
N ALA A 477 19.90 -41.09 -6.12
CA ALA A 477 19.23 -40.51 -4.96
C ALA A 477 18.30 -39.34 -5.32
N LEU A 478 18.71 -38.47 -6.26
CA LEU A 478 17.88 -37.40 -6.79
C LEU A 478 16.62 -37.93 -7.50
N GLU A 479 16.77 -38.96 -8.34
CA GLU A 479 15.65 -39.62 -9.03
C GLU A 479 14.66 -40.23 -8.03
N GLN A 480 15.17 -40.92 -7.00
CA GLN A 480 14.32 -41.49 -5.94
C GLN A 480 13.57 -40.40 -5.17
N ALA A 481 14.24 -39.30 -4.82
CA ALA A 481 13.60 -38.17 -4.13
C ALA A 481 12.51 -37.50 -5.00
N ARG A 482 12.77 -37.30 -6.29
CA ARG A 482 11.79 -36.77 -7.26
C ARG A 482 10.58 -37.66 -7.43
N ASN A 483 10.78 -38.97 -7.57
CA ASN A 483 9.69 -39.94 -7.69
C ASN A 483 8.84 -40.00 -6.42
N LEU A 484 9.47 -39.78 -5.27
CA LEU A 484 8.79 -39.80 -3.98
C LEU A 484 7.95 -38.55 -3.72
N ASP A 485 8.50 -37.35 -3.87
CA ASP A 485 7.75 -36.10 -3.71
C ASP A 485 8.47 -34.96 -4.47
N PRO A 486 7.96 -34.51 -5.63
CA PRO A 486 8.61 -33.49 -6.44
C PRO A 486 8.65 -32.12 -5.75
N ASP A 487 7.76 -31.87 -4.79
CA ASP A 487 7.66 -30.59 -4.08
C ASP A 487 8.47 -30.61 -2.77
N THR A 488 9.40 -31.55 -2.63
CA THR A 488 10.24 -31.68 -1.44
C THR A 488 11.19 -30.48 -1.31
N PRO A 489 11.20 -29.76 -0.17
CA PRO A 489 12.17 -28.68 0.06
C PRO A 489 13.62 -29.17 -0.10
N GLY A 490 14.45 -28.40 -0.81
CA GLY A 490 15.85 -28.71 -1.08
C GLY A 490 16.10 -29.62 -2.30
N LEU A 491 15.06 -30.13 -2.96
CA LEU A 491 15.21 -30.98 -4.14
C LEU A 491 15.76 -30.22 -5.35
N GLY A 492 15.32 -28.97 -5.55
CA GLY A 492 15.80 -28.08 -6.62
C GLY A 492 17.28 -27.74 -6.45
N GLU A 493 17.67 -27.26 -5.27
CA GLU A 493 19.07 -26.93 -4.96
C GLU A 493 20.01 -28.15 -5.13
N PHE A 494 19.58 -29.33 -4.69
CA PHE A 494 20.34 -30.56 -4.87
C PHE A 494 20.49 -30.95 -6.35
N ALA A 495 19.43 -30.76 -7.16
CA ALA A 495 19.49 -30.97 -8.60
C ALA A 495 20.48 -30.03 -9.29
N GLU A 496 20.42 -28.73 -8.98
CA GLU A 496 21.32 -27.72 -9.54
C GLU A 496 22.79 -27.98 -9.18
N ARG A 497 23.06 -28.45 -7.96
CA ARG A 497 24.42 -28.87 -7.56
C ARG A 497 24.94 -30.03 -8.40
N LEU A 498 24.07 -31.00 -8.73
CA LEU A 498 24.42 -32.14 -9.58
C LEU A 498 24.65 -31.74 -11.05
N GLU A 499 23.92 -30.74 -11.54
CA GLU A 499 24.06 -30.24 -12.92
C GLU A 499 25.34 -29.45 -13.12
N ARG A 500 25.80 -28.69 -12.12
CA ARG A 500 27.07 -27.96 -12.14
C ARG A 500 28.33 -28.84 -12.16
N LEU A 501 28.18 -30.15 -11.95
CA LEU A 501 29.26 -31.13 -11.97
C LEU A 501 29.27 -31.99 -13.26
N ARG A 502 28.37 -31.69 -14.22
CA ARG A 502 28.48 -32.16 -15.60
C ARG A 502 29.47 -31.29 -16.36
#